data_AF-A0A7S3E2R8-F1
#
_entry.id   AF-A0A7S3E2R8-F1
#
_cell.length_a   1.000
_cell.length_b   1.000
_cell.length_c   1.000
_cell.angle_alpha   90.00
_cell.angle_beta   90.00
_cell.angle_gamma   90.00
#
_symmetry.space_group_name_H-M   'P 1'
#
loop_
_entity.id
_entity.type
_entity.pdbx_description
1 polymer ?
#
loop_
_entity_poly.entity_id
_entity_poly.type
_entity_poly.pdbx_seq_one_letter_code
_entity_poly.pdbx_strand_id
1 'polypeptide(L)'
;WFSGTPWEDCESYYEFLHDRHSPTAEYVCLKLKGFYLKGAQVASTRDDLLPRQYLDFCKRFQDEVPSELADRATLERTICDSLGIASVDEVFESIDDTPIGAASIGVVHKA
;
A
#
# COMPACT_ATOMS: atom_id res chain seq x y z
N TRP A 1 9.92 -13.39 36.88
CA TRP A 1 9.50 -12.25 36.06
C TRP A 1 8.06 -12.33 35.57
N PHE A 2 7.25 -13.32 35.97
CA PHE A 2 5.79 -13.30 35.78
C PHE A 2 5.09 -13.92 37.00
N SER A 3 4.99 -13.15 38.07
CA SER A 3 4.11 -13.49 39.20
C SER A 3 3.40 -12.20 39.63
N GLY A 4 2.13 -12.05 39.25
CA GLY A 4 1.27 -10.96 39.71
C GLY A 4 0.44 -10.19 38.67
N THR A 5 0.26 -10.64 37.43
CA THR A 5 -0.57 -9.88 36.46
C THR A 5 -2.04 -10.33 36.52
N PRO A 6 -2.99 -9.41 36.81
CA PRO A 6 -4.42 -9.65 36.64
C PRO A 6 -4.73 -9.67 35.16
N TRP A 7 -5.31 -10.76 34.68
CA TRP A 7 -5.49 -11.07 33.26
C TRP A 7 -6.39 -10.07 32.50
N GLU A 8 -7.10 -9.20 33.23
CA GLU A 8 -7.93 -8.11 32.69
C GLU A 8 -7.09 -6.93 32.17
N ASP A 9 -5.88 -6.71 32.70
CA ASP A 9 -5.02 -5.60 32.30
C ASP A 9 -4.19 -5.93 31.05
N CYS A 10 -3.92 -7.21 30.78
CA CYS A 10 -3.07 -7.61 29.66
C CYS A 10 -3.70 -7.26 28.30
N GLU A 11 -4.99 -7.56 28.11
CA GLU A 11 -5.69 -7.29 26.85
C GLU A 11 -5.76 -5.79 26.57
N SER A 12 -6.11 -5.00 27.59
CA SER A 12 -6.14 -3.53 27.50
C SER A 12 -4.74 -2.94 27.23
N TYR A 13 -3.70 -3.53 27.81
CA TYR A 13 -2.32 -3.14 27.55
C TYR A 13 -1.89 -3.48 26.11
N TYR A 14 -2.28 -4.64 25.58
CA TYR A 14 -2.00 -5.01 24.19
C TYR A 14 -2.78 -4.13 23.20
N GLU A 15 -4.05 -3.84 23.44
CA GLU A 15 -4.83 -2.88 22.66
C GLU A 15 -4.13 -1.51 22.61
N PHE A 16 -3.69 -0.99 23.76
CA PHE A 16 -2.90 0.24 23.83
C PHE A 16 -1.61 0.18 23.00
N LEU A 17 -0.89 -0.95 23.06
CA LEU A 17 0.33 -1.14 22.25
C LEU A 17 0.01 -1.21 20.76
N HIS A 18 -1.07 -1.88 20.36
CA HIS A 18 -1.51 -1.95 18.97
C HIS A 18 -1.90 -0.58 18.43
N ASP A 19 -2.67 0.20 19.19
CA ASP A 19 -3.04 1.58 18.84
C ASP A 19 -1.79 2.45 18.68
N ARG A 20 -0.81 2.31 19.58
CA ARG A 20 0.43 3.09 19.56
C ARG A 20 1.32 2.76 18.36
N HIS A 21 1.37 1.50 17.95
CA HIS A 21 2.38 1.03 16.99
C HIS A 21 1.84 0.76 15.59
N SER A 22 0.53 0.57 15.40
CA SER A 22 -0.05 0.38 14.07
C SER A 22 0.28 1.51 13.08
N PRO A 23 0.32 2.81 13.47
CA PRO A 23 0.65 3.87 12.50
C PRO A 23 2.09 3.79 12.01
N THR A 24 3.01 3.26 12.83
CA THR A 24 4.40 3.03 12.41
C THR A 24 4.48 1.90 11.39
N ALA A 25 3.72 0.82 11.59
CA ALA A 25 3.65 -0.28 10.63
C ALA A 25 3.03 0.17 9.30
N GLU A 26 1.95 0.95 9.35
CA GLU A 26 1.32 1.56 8.17
C GLU A 26 2.32 2.42 7.40
N TYR A 27 3.05 3.31 8.09
CA TYR A 27 4.08 4.16 7.50
C TYR A 27 5.18 3.34 6.80
N VAL A 28 5.68 2.28 7.44
CA VAL A 28 6.72 1.43 6.85
C VAL A 28 6.21 0.73 5.59
N CYS A 29 4.96 0.25 5.60
CA CYS A 29 4.35 -0.38 4.42
C CYS A 29 4.24 0.60 3.25
N LEU A 30 3.78 1.82 3.51
CA LEU A 30 3.66 2.87 2.50
C LEU A 30 5.02 3.33 1.97
N LYS A 31 6.02 3.43 2.85
CA LYS A 31 7.35 3.91 2.47
C LYS A 31 8.14 2.92 1.64
N LEU A 32 8.07 1.63 1.99
CA LEU A 32 8.82 0.58 1.30
C LEU A 32 8.06 0.01 0.10
N LYS A 33 6.72 0.18 0.05
CA LYS A 33 5.83 -0.28 -1.02
C LYS A 33 6.08 -1.78 -1.35
N GLY A 34 5.76 -2.20 -2.57
CA GLY A 34 6.15 -3.50 -3.12
C GLY A 34 5.78 -4.68 -2.21
N PHE A 35 6.78 -5.39 -1.70
CA PHE A 35 6.60 -6.57 -0.83
C PHE A 35 5.75 -6.25 0.40
N TYR A 36 5.97 -5.12 1.06
CA TYR A 36 5.26 -4.78 2.30
C TYR A 36 3.80 -4.45 2.04
N LEU A 37 3.54 -3.68 0.97
CA LEU A 37 2.19 -3.36 0.55
C LEU A 37 1.42 -4.62 0.11
N LYS A 38 2.09 -5.51 -0.64
CA LYS A 38 1.51 -6.79 -1.06
C LYS A 38 1.25 -7.71 0.14
N GLY A 39 2.16 -7.74 1.12
CA GLY A 39 1.99 -8.50 2.35
C GLY A 39 0.79 -8.02 3.16
N ALA A 40 0.62 -6.70 3.29
CA ALA A 40 -0.53 -6.10 3.94
C ALA A 40 -1.85 -6.43 3.21
N GLN A 41 -1.87 -6.35 1.87
CA GLN A 41 -3.00 -6.78 1.05
C GLN A 41 -3.35 -8.26 1.25
N VAL A 42 -2.34 -9.15 1.29
CA VAL A 42 -2.58 -10.59 1.55
C VAL A 42 -3.12 -10.80 2.96
N ALA A 43 -2.54 -10.12 3.96
CA ALA A 43 -3.00 -10.20 5.35
C ALA A 43 -4.45 -9.70 5.50
N SER A 44 -4.88 -8.70 4.72
CA SER A 44 -6.24 -8.18 4.76
C SER A 44 -7.32 -9.17 4.27
N THR A 45 -6.94 -10.29 3.66
CA THR A 45 -7.88 -11.33 3.20
C THR A 45 -8.38 -12.23 4.34
N ARG A 46 -7.79 -12.12 5.53
CA ARG A 46 -8.11 -12.92 6.71
C ARG A 46 -8.16 -12.05 7.95
N ASP A 47 -9.38 -11.84 8.44
CA ASP A 47 -9.66 -10.99 9.60
C ASP A 47 -9.14 -11.54 10.94
N ASP A 48 -8.61 -12.76 10.95
CA ASP A 48 -8.07 -13.41 12.14
C ASP A 48 -6.52 -13.37 12.23
N LEU A 49 -5.84 -12.83 11.21
CA LEU A 49 -4.37 -12.81 11.14
C LEU A 49 -3.71 -11.73 11.99
N LEU A 50 -4.37 -10.59 12.17
CA LEU A 50 -3.78 -9.39 12.78
C LEU A 50 -4.80 -8.71 13.70
N PRO A 51 -4.36 -7.94 14.72
CA PRO A 51 -5.24 -7.07 15.48
C PRO A 51 -5.93 -6.04 14.56
N ARG A 52 -7.14 -5.60 14.94
CA ARG A 52 -7.99 -4.70 14.15
C ARG A 52 -7.24 -3.45 13.67
N GLN A 53 -6.39 -2.87 14.52
CA GLN A 53 -5.61 -1.67 14.24
C GLN A 53 -4.72 -1.81 13.01
N TYR A 54 -4.25 -3.03 12.72
CA TYR A 54 -3.44 -3.32 11.55
C TYR A 54 -4.32 -3.72 10.36
N LEU A 55 -5.35 -4.54 10.58
CA LEU A 55 -6.30 -4.93 9.53
C LEU A 55 -6.96 -3.72 8.87
N ASP A 56 -7.28 -2.69 9.64
CA ASP A 56 -7.95 -1.48 9.14
C ASP A 56 -7.12 -0.80 8.04
N PHE A 57 -5.82 -0.63 8.23
CA PHE A 57 -4.97 -0.06 7.17
C PHE A 57 -4.67 -1.06 6.06
N CYS A 58 -4.51 -2.34 6.39
CA CYS A 58 -4.29 -3.40 5.40
C CYS A 58 -5.45 -3.48 4.39
N LYS A 59 -6.69 -3.32 4.86
CA LYS A 59 -7.89 -3.28 4.01
C LYS A 59 -7.91 -2.03 3.13
N ARG A 60 -7.57 -0.86 3.67
CA ARG A 60 -7.44 0.38 2.87
C ARG A 60 -6.43 0.22 1.74
N PHE A 61 -5.31 -0.50 1.95
CA PHE A 61 -4.31 -0.73 0.90
C PHE A 61 -4.79 -1.59 -0.28
N GLN A 62 -6.01 -2.14 -0.26
CA GLN A 62 -6.60 -2.75 -1.45
C GLN A 62 -7.02 -1.70 -2.48
N ASP A 63 -7.61 -0.60 -2.02
CA ASP A 63 -8.26 0.41 -2.87
C ASP A 63 -7.56 1.79 -2.84
N GLU A 64 -6.92 2.13 -1.72
CA GLU A 64 -6.46 3.49 -1.39
C GLU A 64 -4.94 3.55 -1.14
N VAL A 65 -4.15 3.04 -2.06
CA VAL A 65 -2.69 3.17 -1.99
C VAL A 65 -2.28 4.49 -2.63
N PRO A 66 -1.47 5.34 -1.96
CA PRO A 66 -0.95 6.55 -2.56
C PRO A 66 -0.22 6.25 -3.86
N SER A 67 -0.85 6.59 -4.98
CA SER A 67 -0.23 6.70 -6.29
C SER A 67 0.66 7.93 -6.28
N GLU A 68 1.87 7.79 -5.73
CA GLU A 68 2.90 8.79 -5.99
C GLU A 68 3.16 8.77 -7.50
N LEU A 69 2.73 9.84 -8.15
CA LEU A 69 2.92 10.12 -9.57
C LEU A 69 4.41 10.02 -9.90
N ALA A 70 4.75 9.16 -10.85
CA ALA A 70 5.90 9.44 -11.67
C ALA A 70 5.60 10.71 -12.47
N ASP A 71 6.57 11.60 -12.65
CA ASP A 71 6.37 12.72 -13.57
C ASP A 71 6.03 12.21 -14.98
N ARG A 72 5.35 13.05 -15.77
CA ARG A 72 4.91 12.70 -17.13
C ARG A 72 6.05 12.14 -17.99
N ALA A 73 7.25 12.70 -17.85
CA ALA A 73 8.43 12.25 -18.59
C ALA A 73 8.87 10.82 -18.21
N THR A 74 8.82 10.47 -16.93
CA THR A 74 9.14 9.12 -16.45
C THR A 74 8.08 8.12 -16.91
N LEU A 75 6.80 8.48 -16.88
CA LEU A 75 5.72 7.66 -17.42
C LEU A 75 5.94 7.33 -18.90
N GLU A 76 6.12 8.35 -19.73
CA GLU A 76 6.33 8.19 -21.17
C GLU A 76 7.58 7.36 -21.47
N ARG A 77 8.70 7.65 -20.80
CA ARG A 77 9.94 6.88 -20.96
C ARG A 77 9.72 5.41 -20.61
N THR A 78 9.07 5.11 -19.48
CA THR A 78 8.81 3.72 -19.08
C THR A 78 7.94 2.98 -20.12
N ILE A 79 6.94 3.64 -20.69
CA ILE A 79 6.10 3.06 -21.76
C ILE A 79 6.92 2.82 -23.02
N CYS A 80 7.66 3.83 -23.49
CA CYS A 80 8.51 3.74 -24.68
C CYS A 80 9.56 2.63 -24.55
N ASP A 81 10.27 2.58 -23.43
CA ASP A 81 11.29 1.55 -23.15
C ASP A 81 10.68 0.14 -23.11
N SER A 82 9.47 -0.01 -22.56
CA SER A 82 8.78 -1.30 -22.45
C SER A 82 8.21 -1.80 -23.78
N LEU A 83 7.76 -0.88 -24.65
CA LEU A 83 7.14 -1.21 -25.94
C LEU A 83 8.13 -1.15 -27.12
N GLY A 84 9.31 -0.57 -26.94
CA GLY A 84 10.31 -0.40 -28.00
C GLY A 84 9.93 0.66 -29.04
N ILE A 85 9.19 1.69 -28.63
CA ILE A 85 8.71 2.79 -29.49
C ILE A 85 9.44 4.10 -29.12
N ALA A 86 9.47 5.07 -30.04
CA ALA A 86 10.15 6.34 -29.81
C ALA A 86 9.25 7.38 -29.13
N SER A 87 7.93 7.31 -29.37
CA SER A 87 6.92 8.15 -28.73
C SER A 87 5.67 7.34 -28.35
N VAL A 88 5.02 7.74 -27.26
CA VAL A 88 3.71 7.19 -26.85
C VAL A 88 2.60 7.47 -27.87
N ASP A 89 2.72 8.56 -28.64
CA ASP A 89 1.74 8.98 -29.67
C ASP A 89 1.70 8.02 -30.87
N GLU A 90 2.66 7.10 -30.98
CA GLU A 90 2.64 6.06 -32.03
C GLU A 90 1.55 5.00 -31.78
N VAL A 91 1.11 4.86 -30.51
CA VAL A 91 0.22 3.79 -30.06
C VAL A 91 -1.04 4.34 -29.39
N PHE A 92 -0.93 5.42 -28.63
CA PHE A 92 -2.03 5.99 -27.85
C PHE A 92 -2.51 7.31 -28.44
N GLU A 93 -3.83 7.53 -28.47
CA GLU A 93 -4.42 8.82 -28.86
C GLU A 93 -4.22 9.88 -27.77
N SER A 94 -4.32 9.48 -26.50
CA SER A 94 -3.99 10.31 -25.35
C SER A 94 -3.65 9.43 -24.15
N ILE A 95 -3.00 10.01 -23.14
CA ILE A 95 -2.81 9.38 -21.83
C ILE A 95 -3.12 10.45 -20.78
N ASP A 96 -4.02 10.15 -19.85
CA ASP A 96 -4.36 11.05 -18.75
C ASP A 96 -3.18 11.16 -17.77
N ASP A 97 -2.78 12.39 -17.43
CA ASP A 97 -1.69 12.64 -16.47
C ASP A 97 -2.05 12.17 -15.05
N THR A 98 -3.35 12.11 -14.74
CA THR A 98 -3.84 11.67 -13.43
C THR A 98 -4.11 10.16 -13.45
N PRO A 99 -3.49 9.36 -12.58
CA PRO A 99 -3.75 7.94 -12.49
C PRO A 99 -5.17 7.72 -11.95
N ILE A 100 -5.84 6.72 -12.51
CA ILE A 100 -7.17 6.28 -12.08
C ILE A 100 -7.10 5.22 -10.97
N GLY A 101 -5.90 4.72 -10.66
CA GLY A 101 -5.68 3.77 -9.57
C GLY A 101 -4.21 3.43 -9.35
N ALA A 102 -3.95 2.73 -8.25
CA ALA A 102 -2.63 2.25 -7.86
C ALA A 102 -2.61 0.71 -7.80
N ALA A 103 -1.53 0.11 -8.27
CA ALA A 103 -1.19 -1.29 -8.09
C ALA A 103 0.00 -1.41 -7.12
N SER A 104 0.35 -2.64 -6.73
CA SER A 104 1.38 -2.89 -5.71
C SER A 104 2.77 -2.30 -6.02
N ILE A 105 3.11 -2.10 -7.30
CA ILE A 105 4.40 -1.58 -7.78
C ILE A 105 4.28 -0.53 -8.90
N GLY A 106 3.08 -0.01 -9.14
CA GLY A 106 2.85 0.89 -10.26
C GLY A 106 1.50 1.58 -10.17
N VAL A 107 1.18 2.38 -11.17
CA VAL A 107 -0.07 3.13 -11.26
C VAL A 107 -0.77 2.81 -12.57
N VAL A 108 -2.08 3.02 -12.61
CA VAL A 108 -2.90 2.79 -13.79
C VAL A 108 -3.34 4.14 -14.32
N HIS A 109 -3.02 4.41 -15.58
CA HIS A 109 -3.47 5.59 -16.31
C HIS A 109 -4.52 5.19 -17.33
N LYS A 110 -5.46 6.11 -17.60
CA LYS A 110 -6.38 5.99 -18.72
C LYS A 110 -5.65 6.42 -19.99
N ALA A 111 -5.85 5.68 -21.07
CA ALA A 111 -5.33 5.95 -22.40
C ALA A 111 -6.36 5.58 -23.47
#